data_AF-A0A7V3P0B8-F1
#
_entry.id   AF-A0A7V3P0B8-F1
#
_cell.length_a   1.000
_cell.length_b   1.000
_cell.length_c   1.000
_cell.angle_alpha   90.00
_cell.angle_beta   90.00
_cell.angle_gamma   90.00
#
_symmetry.space_group_name_H-M   'P 1'
#
loop_
_entity.id
_entity.type
_entity.pdbx_description
1 polymer ?
#
loop_
_entity_poly.entity_id
_entity_poly.type
_entity_poly.pdbx_seq_one_letter_code
_entity_poly.pdbx_strand_id
1 'polypeptide(L)'
;MISREIILFPSNWIYNAGVIGFLRVLDELNVPVVNSIRDDGSIILTQFPDVEDIFKKWVELSPKSKKGKSLVYGWKDAYYANQTEKLIKKRIMALIEGYKNEDDKRSVILSCCFCLQKMKVKKMDVVNLNQAFGNILLGSEKTFVNMYWVNEPKDFVCPKCNFIVMCHHLAFTPLSDGSKIFINAPSFNLMYNLNKFAAEIFGSIPLEKGLNKRNILAMSIIEYATKIQVTLGIWARMNIEIINLSRHRNRGQKIEVFSLPYDVVNILFDRRIASLLSEIGELEILNIILEQKFSQLSEFGYDLLRFSLVKSGERESSLKNRIMQKYNRIIEKRSSGELTKLAEKMFQLYGLIEEKRRRENYGFFSSPKN
;
A
#
# COMPACT_ATOMS: atom_id res chain seq x y z
N MET A 1 -8.62 8.35 29.34
CA MET A 1 -8.47 8.89 27.97
C MET A 1 -7.75 10.22 28.07
N ILE A 2 -6.64 10.38 27.35
CA ILE A 2 -5.89 11.64 27.28
C ILE A 2 -6.42 12.44 26.09
N SER A 3 -6.82 13.69 26.31
CA SER A 3 -7.33 14.59 25.26
C SER A 3 -6.19 15.49 24.78
N ARG A 4 -5.68 15.21 23.59
CA ARG A 4 -4.70 16.02 22.88
C ARG A 4 -4.97 15.88 21.40
N GLU A 5 -4.86 16.97 20.66
CA GLU A 5 -4.97 16.94 19.21
C GLU A 5 -3.61 16.64 18.57
N ILE A 6 -3.55 15.59 17.76
CA ILE A 6 -2.37 15.25 16.96
C ILE A 6 -2.77 15.23 15.49
N ILE A 7 -2.20 16.16 14.73
CA ILE A 7 -2.35 16.22 13.27
C ILE A 7 -1.16 15.50 12.63
N LEU A 8 -1.43 14.62 11.66
CA LEU A 8 -0.45 13.86 10.90
C LEU A 8 -0.67 14.11 9.40
N PHE A 9 0.43 14.30 8.66
CA PHE A 9 0.41 14.53 7.22
C PHE A 9 1.22 13.45 6.51
N PRO A 10 0.79 12.95 5.35
CA PRO A 10 1.58 12.03 4.54
C PRO A 10 2.97 12.61 4.24
N SER A 11 3.98 11.76 4.31
CA SER A 11 5.39 12.08 4.07
C SER A 11 6.03 10.91 3.32
N ASN A 12 7.21 10.45 3.74
CA ASN A 12 7.85 9.27 3.15
C ASN A 12 7.16 7.95 3.53
N TRP A 13 7.43 6.90 2.75
CA TRP A 13 6.73 5.62 2.88
C TRP A 13 6.90 4.96 4.25
N ILE A 14 8.05 5.08 4.94
CA ILE A 14 8.24 4.44 6.25
C ILE A 14 7.44 5.15 7.32
N TYR A 15 7.37 6.48 7.25
CA TYR A 15 6.53 7.28 8.13
C TYR A 15 5.07 6.96 7.87
N ASN A 16 4.67 6.90 6.61
CA ASN A 16 3.30 6.57 6.22
C ASN A 16 2.90 5.17 6.70
N ALA A 17 3.76 4.17 6.50
CA ALA A 17 3.58 2.83 7.06
C ALA A 17 3.53 2.87 8.59
N GLY A 18 4.36 3.70 9.24
CA GLY A 18 4.31 3.94 10.67
C GLY A 18 2.97 4.46 11.17
N VAL A 19 2.42 5.47 10.49
CA VAL A 19 1.11 6.03 10.80
C VAL A 19 0.00 4.99 10.60
N ILE A 20 -0.03 4.29 9.46
CA ILE A 20 -1.01 3.24 9.20
C ILE A 20 -0.91 2.10 10.22
N GLY A 21 0.32 1.71 10.60
CA GLY A 21 0.56 0.71 11.63
C GLY A 21 0.09 1.15 13.01
N PHE A 22 0.26 2.44 13.34
CA PHE A 22 -0.27 3.00 14.58
C PHE A 22 -1.80 3.09 14.57
N LEU A 23 -2.41 3.47 13.44
CA LEU A 23 -3.87 3.44 13.29
C LEU A 23 -4.42 2.03 13.51
N ARG A 24 -3.74 0.99 13.03
CA ARG A 24 -4.13 -0.41 13.30
C ARG A 24 -4.12 -0.74 14.79
N VAL A 25 -3.13 -0.26 15.55
CA VAL A 25 -3.10 -0.44 17.02
C VAL A 25 -4.31 0.23 17.67
N LEU A 26 -4.65 1.44 17.25
CA LEU A 26 -5.78 2.19 17.77
C LEU A 26 -7.13 1.56 17.39
N ASP A 27 -7.27 1.07 16.16
CA ASP A 27 -8.46 0.37 15.65
C ASP A 27 -8.74 -0.90 16.47
N GLU A 28 -7.71 -1.69 16.76
CA GLU A 28 -7.77 -2.88 17.63
C GLU A 28 -8.04 -2.57 19.12
N LEU A 29 -7.94 -1.29 19.50
CA LEU A 29 -8.35 -0.78 20.80
C LEU A 29 -9.73 -0.10 20.74
N ASN A 30 -10.48 -0.30 19.64
CA ASN A 30 -11.80 0.28 19.37
C ASN A 30 -11.81 1.82 19.34
N VAL A 31 -10.69 2.45 19.02
CA VAL A 31 -10.65 3.89 18.74
C VAL A 31 -11.15 4.11 17.31
N PRO A 32 -12.14 4.99 17.08
CA PRO A 32 -12.74 5.18 15.75
C PRO A 32 -11.80 5.95 14.80
N VAL A 33 -10.76 5.26 14.32
CA VAL A 33 -9.70 5.84 13.48
C VAL A 33 -10.20 6.34 12.14
N VAL A 34 -11.24 5.71 11.56
CA VAL A 34 -11.81 6.12 10.27
C VAL A 34 -12.38 7.54 10.34
N ASN A 35 -13.03 7.87 11.46
CA ASN A 35 -13.59 9.22 11.69
C ASN A 35 -12.50 10.28 11.92
N SER A 36 -11.25 9.83 12.11
CA SER A 36 -10.10 10.70 12.33
C SER A 36 -9.39 11.08 11.02
N ILE A 37 -9.73 10.43 9.90
CA ILE A 37 -9.13 10.72 8.59
C ILE A 37 -9.94 11.82 7.90
N ARG A 38 -9.25 12.88 7.50
CA ARG A 38 -9.84 14.02 6.79
C ARG A 38 -9.86 13.80 5.28
N ASP A 39 -10.73 14.53 4.59
CA ASP A 39 -10.84 14.52 3.13
C ASP A 39 -9.56 15.00 2.43
N ASP A 40 -8.79 15.87 3.09
CA ASP A 40 -7.48 16.34 2.62
C ASP A 40 -6.37 15.27 2.73
N GLY A 41 -6.69 14.08 3.25
CA GLY A 41 -5.78 12.97 3.42
C GLY A 41 -4.88 13.06 4.66
N SER A 42 -5.07 14.06 5.51
CA SER A 42 -4.46 14.14 6.84
C SER A 42 -5.26 13.33 7.88
N ILE A 43 -4.66 13.13 9.07
CA ILE A 43 -5.33 12.50 10.21
C ILE A 43 -5.31 13.45 11.39
N ILE A 44 -6.42 13.53 12.11
CA ILE A 44 -6.53 14.19 13.41
C ILE A 44 -6.96 13.20 14.49
N LEU A 45 -6.04 12.90 15.40
CA LEU A 45 -6.30 12.06 16.56
C LEU A 45 -6.53 12.94 17.78
N THR A 46 -7.68 12.77 18.46
CA THR A 46 -8.07 13.57 19.63
C THR A 46 -8.20 12.75 20.91
N GLN A 47 -8.30 11.42 20.79
CA GLN A 47 -8.53 10.50 21.89
C GLN A 47 -7.52 9.37 21.84
N PHE A 48 -6.85 9.14 22.98
CA PHE A 48 -5.87 8.07 23.13
C PHE A 48 -6.23 7.15 24.30
N PRO A 49 -6.09 5.82 24.09
CA PRO A 49 -6.00 4.84 25.18
C PRO A 49 -4.78 5.10 26.07
N ASP A 50 -4.68 4.38 27.19
CA ASP A 50 -3.53 4.50 28.08
C ASP A 50 -2.22 4.01 27.42
N VAL A 51 -1.09 4.50 27.91
CA VAL A 51 0.25 4.09 27.48
C VAL A 51 0.41 2.56 27.55
N GLU A 52 -0.13 1.93 28.60
CA GLU A 52 -0.03 0.50 28.80
C GLU A 52 -0.82 -0.29 27.75
N ASP A 53 -2.04 0.17 27.43
CA ASP A 53 -2.92 -0.47 26.45
C ASP A 53 -2.32 -0.40 25.05
N ILE A 54 -1.82 0.77 24.66
CA ILE A 54 -1.14 0.98 23.37
C ILE A 54 0.09 0.06 23.28
N PHE A 55 0.91 0.03 24.34
CA PHE A 55 2.10 -0.81 24.37
C PHE A 55 1.75 -2.29 24.25
N LYS A 56 0.82 -2.77 25.07
CA LYS A 56 0.38 -4.17 25.08
C LYS A 56 -0.16 -4.60 23.73
N LYS A 57 -1.02 -3.78 23.11
CA LYS A 57 -1.59 -4.08 21.79
C LYS A 57 -0.53 -4.03 20.68
N TRP A 58 0.39 -3.06 20.73
CA TRP A 58 1.51 -3.01 19.80
C TRP A 58 2.40 -4.27 19.88
N VAL A 59 2.65 -4.80 21.10
CA VAL A 59 3.39 -6.07 21.31
C VAL A 59 2.59 -7.28 20.82
N GLU A 60 1.27 -7.29 21.03
CA GLU A 60 0.38 -8.36 20.58
C GLU A 60 0.37 -8.51 19.05
N LEU A 61 0.23 -7.38 18.34
CA LEU A 61 0.23 -7.33 16.87
C LEU A 61 1.62 -7.54 16.26
N SER A 62 2.68 -7.33 17.05
CA SER A 62 4.05 -7.49 16.59
C SER A 62 4.43 -8.97 16.40
N PRO A 63 5.24 -9.30 15.36
CA PRO A 63 5.61 -10.67 15.07
C PRO A 63 6.41 -11.32 16.20
N LYS A 64 6.08 -12.57 16.50
CA LYS A 64 6.74 -13.41 17.51
C LYS A 64 7.39 -14.63 16.85
N SER A 65 8.47 -15.10 17.46
CA SER A 65 9.09 -16.38 17.09
C SER A 65 8.16 -17.56 17.43
N LYS A 66 8.43 -18.74 16.88
CA LYS A 66 7.71 -19.98 17.26
C LYS A 66 7.76 -20.29 18.77
N LYS A 67 8.74 -19.73 19.49
CA LYS A 67 8.91 -19.87 20.95
C LYS A 67 8.28 -18.71 21.73
N GLY A 68 7.42 -17.90 21.11
CA GLY A 68 6.74 -16.76 21.74
C GLY A 68 7.60 -15.52 21.96
N LYS A 69 8.93 -15.57 21.76
CA LYS A 69 9.81 -14.39 21.91
C LYS A 69 9.48 -13.32 20.85
N SER A 70 9.39 -12.06 21.28
CA SER A 70 9.23 -10.90 20.38
C SER A 70 10.34 -10.88 19.34
N LEU A 71 10.01 -10.71 18.06
CA LEU A 71 11.03 -10.48 17.01
C LEU A 71 11.42 -9.00 16.90
N VAL A 72 10.76 -8.13 17.67
CA VAL A 72 10.75 -6.69 17.45
C VAL A 72 11.56 -5.92 18.49
N TYR A 73 11.63 -6.33 19.76
CA TYR A 73 12.39 -5.60 20.78
C TYR A 73 12.95 -6.50 21.90
N GLY A 74 13.87 -5.95 22.71
CA GLY A 74 14.26 -6.49 24.01
C GLY A 74 15.42 -7.50 24.04
N TRP A 75 16.06 -7.80 22.91
CA TRP A 75 17.22 -8.70 22.86
C TRP A 75 18.05 -8.49 21.59
N LYS A 76 19.26 -9.08 21.56
CA LYS A 76 20.33 -8.77 20.59
C LYS A 76 19.94 -8.89 19.11
N ASP A 77 19.15 -9.90 18.73
CA ASP A 77 18.77 -10.10 17.32
C ASP A 77 17.33 -9.63 17.03
N ALA A 78 16.72 -8.90 17.97
CA ALA A 78 15.45 -8.24 17.72
C ALA A 78 15.64 -7.06 16.76
N TYR A 79 14.58 -6.75 16.00
CA TYR A 79 14.61 -5.65 15.04
C TYR A 79 14.97 -4.29 15.68
N TYR A 80 14.46 -4.02 16.88
CA TYR A 80 14.84 -2.90 17.75
C TYR A 80 15.63 -3.40 18.97
N ALA A 81 16.77 -4.04 18.75
CA ALA A 81 17.59 -4.67 19.79
C ALA A 81 17.92 -3.76 20.99
N ASN A 82 18.15 -2.46 20.74
CA ASN A 82 18.51 -1.47 21.77
C ASN A 82 17.30 -0.82 22.47
N GLN A 83 16.08 -1.30 22.22
CA GLN A 83 14.87 -0.75 22.82
C GLN A 83 14.34 -1.66 23.93
N THR A 84 14.12 -1.07 25.10
CA THR A 84 13.47 -1.70 26.25
C THR A 84 12.01 -1.27 26.34
N GLU A 85 11.20 -2.04 27.04
CA GLU A 85 9.80 -1.69 27.32
C GLU A 85 9.67 -0.29 27.92
N LYS A 86 10.49 0.05 28.93
CA LYS A 86 10.51 1.39 29.55
C LYS A 86 10.76 2.50 28.53
N LEU A 87 11.67 2.28 27.58
CA LEU A 87 11.97 3.26 26.53
C LEU A 87 10.82 3.40 25.52
N ILE A 88 10.16 2.30 25.17
CA ILE A 88 9.00 2.30 24.25
C ILE A 88 7.82 3.02 24.91
N LYS A 89 7.50 2.70 26.16
CA LYS A 89 6.45 3.38 26.94
C LYS A 89 6.73 4.88 27.06
N LYS A 90 7.98 5.29 27.31
CA LYS A 90 8.37 6.72 27.30
C LYS A 90 8.08 7.40 25.96
N ARG A 91 8.24 6.70 24.83
CA ARG A 91 7.98 7.24 23.49
C ARG A 91 6.48 7.34 23.19
N ILE A 92 5.69 6.36 23.63
CA ILE A 92 4.22 6.40 23.56
C ILE A 92 3.69 7.58 24.39
N MET A 93 4.16 7.71 25.63
CA MET A 93 3.83 8.82 26.51
C MET A 93 4.18 10.17 25.84
N ALA A 94 5.37 10.30 25.26
CA ALA A 94 5.77 11.52 24.54
C ALA A 94 4.93 11.80 23.28
N LEU A 95 4.34 10.79 22.66
CA LEU A 95 3.40 10.94 21.55
C LEU A 95 2.06 11.50 22.05
N ILE A 96 1.46 10.88 23.07
CA ILE A 96 0.08 11.18 23.50
C ILE A 96 -0.03 12.35 24.47
N GLU A 97 0.93 12.53 25.37
CA GLU A 97 0.99 13.65 26.32
C GLU A 97 1.80 14.83 25.77
N GLY A 98 2.65 14.56 24.80
CA GLY A 98 3.62 15.49 24.23
C GLY A 98 4.93 15.57 25.00
N TYR A 99 5.91 16.21 24.36
CA TYR A 99 7.21 16.46 24.95
C TYR A 99 7.17 17.76 25.75
N LYS A 100 7.42 17.67 27.07
CA LYS A 100 7.53 18.85 27.94
C LYS A 100 8.92 19.47 27.78
N ASN A 101 8.96 20.66 27.20
CA ASN A 101 10.16 21.47 27.17
C ASN A 101 10.30 22.19 28.50
N GLU A 102 11.20 21.73 29.36
CA GLU A 102 11.69 22.57 30.45
C GLU A 102 12.66 23.59 29.86
N ASP A 103 12.54 24.86 30.29
CA ASP A 103 13.43 25.94 29.88
C ASP A 103 14.85 25.73 30.42
N ASP A 104 15.60 24.90 29.72
CA ASP A 104 17.00 24.61 30.00
C ASP A 104 17.90 25.41 29.05
N LYS A 105 18.90 26.09 29.59
CA LYS A 105 19.92 26.85 28.84
C LYS A 105 20.75 25.94 27.91
N ARG A 106 20.73 24.62 28.09
CA ARG A 106 21.46 23.63 27.25
C ARG A 106 20.63 23.00 26.13
N SER A 107 19.52 23.62 25.76
CA SER A 107 18.64 23.13 24.71
C SER A 107 19.09 23.60 23.32
N VAL A 108 18.85 22.75 22.32
CA VAL A 108 19.12 23.00 20.90
C VAL A 108 17.81 22.94 20.12
N ILE A 109 17.68 23.76 19.07
CA ILE A 109 16.53 23.73 18.17
C ILE A 109 16.87 22.82 16.99
N LEU A 110 16.11 21.74 16.82
CA LEU A 110 16.29 20.76 15.75
C LEU A 110 15.00 20.58 14.96
N SER A 111 15.13 20.33 13.65
CA SER A 111 14.00 20.01 12.77
C SER A 111 13.89 18.49 12.60
N CYS A 112 12.69 17.93 12.79
CA CYS A 112 12.49 16.50 12.59
C CYS A 112 12.53 16.13 11.11
N CYS A 113 13.28 15.09 10.73
CA CYS A 113 13.37 14.63 9.34
C CYS A 113 12.06 14.05 8.75
N PHE A 114 11.06 13.73 9.59
CA PHE A 114 9.78 13.18 9.14
C PHE A 114 8.66 14.20 9.07
N CYS A 115 8.40 14.92 10.17
CA CYS A 115 7.29 15.88 10.26
C CYS A 115 7.72 17.33 10.03
N LEU A 116 9.02 17.60 9.86
CA LEU A 116 9.59 18.94 9.64
C LEU A 116 9.30 19.96 10.76
N GLN A 117 8.72 19.51 11.88
CA GLN A 117 8.46 20.36 13.03
C GLN A 117 9.78 20.66 13.74
N LYS A 118 10.04 21.95 13.96
CA LYS A 118 11.15 22.43 14.78
C LYS A 118 10.81 22.26 16.25
N MET A 119 11.71 21.67 17.02
CA MET A 119 11.54 21.50 18.47
C MET A 119 12.81 21.86 19.22
N LYS A 120 12.63 22.47 20.39
CA LYS A 120 13.68 22.71 21.38
C LYS A 120 13.88 21.42 22.17
N VAL A 121 15.08 20.86 22.19
CA VAL A 121 15.39 19.56 22.84
C VAL A 121 16.67 19.70 23.65
N LYS A 122 16.75 19.06 24.83
CA LYS A 122 18.01 18.98 25.59
C LYS A 122 19.03 18.20 24.77
N LYS A 123 20.29 18.67 24.71
CA LYS A 123 21.35 18.00 23.90
C LYS A 123 21.52 16.50 24.20
N MET A 124 21.25 16.08 25.43
CA MET A 124 21.28 14.68 25.88
C MET A 124 20.06 13.83 25.47
N ASP A 125 18.94 14.47 25.15
CA ASP A 125 17.69 13.81 24.74
C ASP A 125 17.54 13.76 23.21
N VAL A 126 18.55 14.23 22.47
CA VAL A 126 18.55 14.19 20.99
C VAL A 126 18.59 12.73 20.55
N VAL A 127 17.48 12.27 19.96
CA VAL A 127 17.41 10.96 19.34
C VAL A 127 17.58 11.13 17.84
N ASN A 128 18.70 10.62 17.34
CA ASN A 128 18.95 10.53 15.91
C ASN A 128 18.36 9.23 15.35
N LEU A 129 18.12 9.25 14.05
CA LEU A 129 17.70 8.08 13.29
C LEU A 129 18.76 6.98 13.47
N ASN A 130 18.37 5.91 14.15
CA ASN A 130 19.28 4.83 14.50
C ASN A 130 19.55 3.93 13.28
N GLN A 131 20.53 3.04 13.40
CA GLN A 131 20.90 2.11 12.33
C GLN A 131 19.73 1.24 11.84
N ALA A 132 18.72 0.92 12.67
CA ALA A 132 17.58 0.10 12.27
C ALA A 132 16.73 0.81 11.19
N PHE A 133 16.47 2.11 11.37
CA PHE A 133 15.78 2.93 10.37
C PHE A 133 16.72 3.42 9.27
N GLY A 134 17.98 3.69 9.62
CA GLY A 134 19.03 4.08 8.68
C GLY A 134 19.27 3.02 7.62
N ASN A 135 19.26 1.73 7.97
CA ASN A 135 19.38 0.62 7.02
C ASN A 135 18.18 0.49 6.06
N ILE A 136 17.01 1.03 6.43
CA ILE A 136 15.79 0.97 5.61
C ILE A 136 15.64 2.19 4.71
N LEU A 137 15.86 3.38 5.28
CA LEU A 137 15.61 4.65 4.60
C LEU A 137 16.83 5.18 3.85
N LEU A 138 18.02 4.85 4.33
CA LEU A 138 19.27 5.51 3.99
C LEU A 138 20.30 4.43 3.66
N GLY A 139 21.43 4.82 3.10
CA GLY A 139 22.57 3.93 3.02
C GLY A 139 23.15 3.72 4.42
N SER A 140 23.48 2.47 4.76
CA SER A 140 24.19 2.23 6.03
C SER A 140 25.56 2.91 5.98
N GLU A 141 26.06 3.34 7.13
CA GLU A 141 27.44 3.84 7.29
C GLU A 141 28.48 2.90 6.64
N LYS A 142 28.20 1.59 6.63
CA LYS A 142 29.08 0.56 6.06
C LYS A 142 28.93 0.35 4.54
N THR A 143 27.78 0.71 3.97
CA THR A 143 27.46 0.42 2.56
C THR A 143 27.40 1.67 1.68
N PHE A 144 27.21 2.85 2.28
CA PHE A 144 27.16 4.13 1.58
C PHE A 144 27.75 5.24 2.48
N VAL A 145 29.05 5.10 2.73
CA VAL A 145 29.88 5.97 3.59
C VAL A 145 29.68 7.48 3.30
N ASN A 146 29.44 7.85 2.03
CA ASN A 146 29.31 9.24 1.62
C ASN A 146 27.93 9.87 1.88
N MET A 147 26.99 9.18 2.53
CA MET A 147 25.69 9.76 2.82
C MET A 147 25.72 10.82 3.93
N TYR A 148 26.67 10.68 4.85
CA TYR A 148 26.87 11.62 5.94
C TYR A 148 28.31 12.13 5.86
N TRP A 149 28.47 13.44 5.80
CA TRP A 149 29.77 14.05 6.02
C TRP A 149 30.23 13.62 7.43
N VAL A 150 31.28 12.80 7.53
CA VAL A 150 31.81 12.19 8.78
C VAL A 150 31.06 10.94 9.30
N ASN A 151 30.28 10.22 8.48
CA ASN A 151 29.68 8.91 8.86
C ASN A 151 28.71 8.90 10.06
N GLU A 152 28.36 10.06 10.62
CA GLU A 152 27.44 10.16 11.75
C GLU A 152 26.02 10.50 11.28
N PRO A 153 25.01 9.63 11.51
CA PRO A 153 23.62 9.99 11.25
C PRO A 153 23.19 11.10 12.21
N LYS A 154 23.01 12.32 11.67
CA LYS A 154 22.56 13.51 12.42
C LYS A 154 21.08 13.85 12.17
N ASP A 155 20.35 12.97 11.51
CA ASP A 155 18.92 13.15 11.25
C ASP A 155 18.11 13.00 12.54
N PHE A 156 17.67 14.14 13.08
CA PHE A 156 16.88 14.19 14.29
C PHE A 156 15.45 13.65 14.06
N VAL A 157 15.01 12.77 14.96
CA VAL A 157 13.63 12.27 14.98
C VAL A 157 12.95 12.77 16.26
N CYS A 158 11.87 13.55 16.11
CA CYS A 158 11.15 14.05 17.27
C CYS A 158 10.48 12.88 18.03
N PRO A 159 10.33 12.98 19.36
CA PRO A 159 9.61 12.02 20.19
C PRO A 159 8.27 11.52 19.60
N LYS A 160 7.47 12.42 19.01
CA LYS A 160 6.21 12.10 18.32
C LYS A 160 6.42 11.11 17.17
N CYS A 161 7.30 11.43 16.22
CA CYS A 161 7.56 10.58 15.06
C CYS A 161 8.28 9.29 15.44
N ASN A 162 8.98 9.26 16.57
CA ASN A 162 9.82 8.14 16.96
C ASN A 162 9.00 6.86 17.21
N PHE A 163 7.90 6.94 17.96
CA PHE A 163 7.03 5.78 18.15
C PHE A 163 6.21 5.46 16.89
N ILE A 164 5.76 6.48 16.15
CA ILE A 164 5.01 6.29 14.89
C ILE A 164 5.83 5.44 13.92
N VAL A 165 7.09 5.81 13.68
CA VAL A 165 7.96 5.06 12.75
C VAL A 165 8.26 3.66 13.29
N MET A 166 8.29 3.45 14.61
CA MET A 166 8.39 2.09 15.19
C MET A 166 7.18 1.19 14.86
N CYS A 167 6.05 1.74 14.42
CA CYS A 167 4.85 0.97 14.06
C CYS A 167 4.83 0.52 12.60
N HIS A 168 5.83 0.87 11.78
CA HIS A 168 5.78 0.61 10.33
C HIS A 168 5.61 -0.86 9.98
N HIS A 169 6.18 -1.79 10.77
CA HIS A 169 6.11 -3.22 10.51
C HIS A 169 4.69 -3.79 10.64
N LEU A 170 3.77 -3.07 11.28
CA LEU A 170 2.37 -3.48 11.46
C LEU A 170 1.48 -3.15 10.26
N ALA A 171 1.93 -2.23 9.38
CA ALA A 171 1.20 -1.84 8.18
C ALA A 171 1.39 -2.82 7.00
N PHE A 172 2.37 -3.73 7.12
CA PHE A 172 2.71 -4.65 6.04
C PHE A 172 1.82 -5.90 6.04
N THR A 173 1.23 -6.20 4.89
CA THR A 173 0.46 -7.42 4.64
C THR A 173 1.40 -8.54 4.17
N PRO A 174 1.46 -9.69 4.87
CA PRO A 174 2.27 -10.82 4.45
C PRO A 174 1.65 -11.52 3.23
N LEU A 175 2.49 -11.97 2.30
CA LEU A 175 2.12 -12.74 1.12
C LEU A 175 2.51 -14.22 1.26
N SER A 176 1.93 -15.08 0.42
CA SER A 176 2.18 -16.52 0.40
C SER A 176 3.63 -16.90 0.08
N ASP A 177 4.33 -16.07 -0.70
CA ASP A 177 5.75 -16.23 -1.02
C ASP A 177 6.70 -15.82 0.13
N GLY A 178 6.14 -15.40 1.27
CA GLY A 178 6.89 -14.92 2.43
C GLY A 178 7.39 -13.48 2.32
N SER A 179 7.09 -12.79 1.22
CA SER A 179 7.29 -11.34 1.13
C SER A 179 6.19 -10.59 1.87
N LYS A 180 6.40 -9.29 2.10
CA LYS A 180 5.39 -8.42 2.70
C LYS A 180 5.22 -7.15 1.88
N ILE A 181 3.98 -6.70 1.73
CA ILE A 181 3.66 -5.52 0.93
C ILE A 181 3.00 -4.43 1.76
N PHE A 182 3.21 -3.18 1.35
CA PHE A 182 2.49 -2.01 1.82
C PHE A 182 2.21 -1.10 0.63
N ILE A 183 0.99 -0.60 0.49
CA ILE A 183 0.61 0.35 -0.55
C ILE A 183 0.77 1.75 0.01
N ASN A 184 1.79 2.46 -0.47
CA ASN A 184 2.05 3.88 -0.19
C ASN A 184 1.26 4.76 -1.16
N ALA A 185 0.69 5.86 -0.68
CA ALA A 185 -0.08 6.79 -1.48
C ALA A 185 -0.05 8.21 -0.84
N PRO A 186 -0.47 9.27 -1.54
CA PRO A 186 -0.35 10.64 -1.03
C PRO A 186 -1.43 11.06 -0.02
N SER A 187 -2.30 10.14 0.40
CA SER A 187 -3.38 10.39 1.36
C SER A 187 -3.50 9.21 2.33
N PHE A 188 -3.64 9.49 3.63
CA PHE A 188 -3.88 8.44 4.61
C PHE A 188 -5.21 7.72 4.42
N ASN A 189 -6.24 8.40 3.90
CA ASN A 189 -7.50 7.77 3.56
C ASN A 189 -7.31 6.70 2.48
N LEU A 190 -6.57 7.06 1.43
CA LEU A 190 -6.27 6.17 0.33
C LEU A 190 -5.40 4.99 0.81
N MET A 191 -4.35 5.26 1.59
CA MET A 191 -3.48 4.22 2.13
C MET A 191 -4.22 3.26 3.06
N TYR A 192 -5.05 3.77 3.98
CA TYR A 192 -5.80 2.94 4.92
C TYR A 192 -6.74 1.98 4.17
N ASN A 193 -7.53 2.49 3.23
CA ASN A 193 -8.45 1.66 2.45
C ASN A 193 -7.73 0.69 1.50
N LEU A 194 -6.71 1.13 0.75
CA LEU A 194 -5.98 0.24 -0.17
C LEU A 194 -5.28 -0.91 0.57
N ASN A 195 -4.64 -0.64 1.70
CA ASN A 195 -3.99 -1.70 2.48
C ASN A 195 -5.02 -2.62 3.15
N LYS A 196 -6.18 -2.10 3.57
CA LYS A 196 -7.29 -2.93 4.06
C LYS A 196 -7.80 -3.89 2.98
N PHE A 197 -8.09 -3.38 1.77
CA PHE A 197 -8.51 -4.23 0.66
C PHE A 197 -7.44 -5.23 0.25
N ALA A 198 -6.17 -4.82 0.22
CA ALA A 198 -5.06 -5.75 -0.03
C ALA A 198 -5.02 -6.88 1.01
N ALA A 199 -5.24 -6.57 2.30
CA ALA A 199 -5.31 -7.60 3.34
C ALA A 199 -6.51 -8.53 3.19
N GLU A 200 -7.69 -8.01 2.85
CA GLU A 200 -8.92 -8.81 2.64
C GLU A 200 -8.81 -9.75 1.44
N ILE A 201 -8.27 -9.26 0.32
CA ILE A 201 -8.03 -10.05 -0.89
C ILE A 201 -7.07 -11.21 -0.58
N PHE A 202 -6.01 -10.98 0.20
CA PHE A 202 -5.00 -12.00 0.49
C PHE A 202 -5.34 -12.94 1.64
N GLY A 203 -6.10 -12.47 2.63
CA GLY A 203 -6.61 -13.33 3.70
C GLY A 203 -7.56 -14.42 3.19
N SER A 204 -8.16 -14.21 2.01
CA SER A 204 -9.22 -15.04 1.43
C SER A 204 -8.74 -16.00 0.31
N ILE A 205 -7.54 -15.82 -0.23
CA ILE A 205 -7.06 -16.56 -1.42
C ILE A 205 -6.11 -17.69 -1.01
N PRO A 206 -6.33 -18.95 -1.46
CA PRO A 206 -5.44 -20.08 -1.17
C PRO A 206 -4.00 -19.82 -1.63
N LEU A 207 -3.03 -20.22 -0.79
CA LEU A 207 -1.58 -20.03 -0.98
C LEU A 207 -1.02 -20.50 -2.34
N GLU A 208 -1.75 -21.36 -3.06
CA GLU A 208 -1.31 -21.98 -4.31
C GLU A 208 -1.44 -21.06 -5.54
N LYS A 209 -2.34 -20.07 -5.53
CA LYS A 209 -2.42 -19.07 -6.60
C LYS A 209 -1.45 -17.94 -6.29
N GLY A 210 -0.20 -18.11 -6.68
CA GLY A 210 0.83 -17.06 -6.62
C GLY A 210 0.43 -15.83 -7.43
N LEU A 211 -0.32 -14.91 -6.81
CA LEU A 211 -0.73 -13.66 -7.42
C LEU A 211 0.48 -12.75 -7.59
N ASN A 212 0.62 -12.20 -8.79
CA ASN A 212 1.62 -11.19 -9.06
C ASN A 212 1.28 -9.91 -8.28
N LYS A 213 2.30 -9.28 -7.68
CA LYS A 213 2.20 -8.01 -6.93
C LYS A 213 1.48 -6.90 -7.70
N ARG A 214 1.61 -6.89 -9.04
CA ARG A 214 0.88 -5.95 -9.92
C ARG A 214 -0.63 -6.16 -9.85
N ASN A 215 -1.07 -7.41 -9.84
CA ASN A 215 -2.47 -7.79 -9.73
C ASN A 215 -3.04 -7.38 -8.37
N ILE A 216 -2.23 -7.46 -7.30
CA ILE A 216 -2.63 -7.03 -5.95
C ILE A 216 -3.03 -5.57 -5.93
N LEU A 217 -2.14 -4.71 -6.43
CA LEU A 217 -2.41 -3.28 -6.50
C LEU A 217 -3.59 -2.99 -7.41
N ALA A 218 -3.65 -3.64 -8.57
CA ALA A 218 -4.74 -3.45 -9.50
C ALA A 218 -6.11 -3.82 -8.91
N MET A 219 -6.21 -4.97 -8.25
CA MET A 219 -7.42 -5.41 -7.57
C MET A 219 -7.78 -4.50 -6.40
N SER A 220 -6.80 -4.04 -5.62
CA SER A 220 -7.03 -3.09 -4.52
C SER A 220 -7.56 -1.74 -5.03
N ILE A 221 -7.06 -1.28 -6.18
CA ILE A 221 -7.54 -0.06 -6.86
C ILE A 221 -8.97 -0.26 -7.39
N ILE A 222 -9.24 -1.38 -8.06
CA ILE A 222 -10.59 -1.71 -8.56
C ILE A 222 -11.58 -1.70 -7.39
N GLU A 223 -11.24 -2.36 -6.28
CA GLU A 223 -12.09 -2.46 -5.10
C GLU A 223 -12.33 -1.11 -4.45
N TYR A 224 -11.30 -0.26 -4.39
CA TYR A 224 -11.43 1.11 -3.93
C TYR A 224 -12.36 1.93 -4.84
N ALA A 225 -12.19 1.82 -6.16
CA ALA A 225 -12.98 2.56 -7.14
C ALA A 225 -14.46 2.15 -7.14
N THR A 226 -14.75 0.87 -6.88
CA THR A 226 -16.13 0.37 -6.80
C THR A 226 -16.81 0.74 -5.47
N LYS A 227 -16.09 0.66 -4.34
CA LYS A 227 -16.67 0.86 -2.99
C LYS A 227 -16.67 2.29 -2.50
N ILE A 228 -15.63 3.09 -2.75
CA ILE A 228 -15.40 4.35 -2.03
C ILE A 228 -15.98 5.58 -2.75
N GLN A 229 -16.46 5.47 -4.00
CA GLN A 229 -17.11 6.57 -4.76
C GLN A 229 -16.32 7.90 -4.80
N VAL A 230 -14.99 7.87 -4.66
CA VAL A 230 -14.14 9.09 -4.68
C VAL A 230 -13.46 9.25 -6.04
N THR A 231 -13.48 10.48 -6.56
CA THR A 231 -12.66 10.85 -7.73
C THR A 231 -11.28 11.31 -7.25
N LEU A 232 -10.22 10.63 -7.69
CA LEU A 232 -8.85 11.02 -7.38
C LEU A 232 -8.29 11.99 -8.43
N GLY A 233 -7.63 13.05 -7.97
CA GLY A 233 -6.80 13.91 -8.82
C GLY A 233 -5.69 13.13 -9.53
N ILE A 234 -5.18 13.66 -10.64
CA ILE A 234 -4.12 13.02 -11.46
C ILE A 234 -2.88 12.74 -10.60
N TRP A 235 -2.43 13.71 -9.82
CA TRP A 235 -1.28 13.57 -8.90
C TRP A 235 -1.46 12.46 -7.86
N ALA A 236 -2.68 12.26 -7.36
CA ALA A 236 -2.95 11.20 -6.41
C ALA A 236 -2.83 9.81 -7.04
N ARG A 237 -3.25 9.68 -8.31
CA ARG A 237 -3.16 8.44 -9.09
C ARG A 237 -1.72 8.10 -9.50
N MET A 238 -0.89 9.11 -9.79
CA MET A 238 0.51 8.90 -10.19
C MET A 238 1.42 8.41 -9.05
N ASN A 239 1.07 8.72 -7.80
CA ASN A 239 1.93 8.48 -6.63
C ASN A 239 1.45 7.29 -5.77
N ILE A 240 0.83 6.28 -6.38
CA ILE A 240 0.48 5.03 -5.70
C ILE A 240 1.59 4.00 -5.96
N GLU A 241 2.18 3.49 -4.89
CA GLU A 241 3.35 2.63 -4.94
C GLU A 241 3.14 1.41 -4.03
N ILE A 242 3.61 0.24 -4.45
CA ILE A 242 3.84 -0.88 -3.53
C ILE A 242 5.28 -0.83 -3.05
N ILE A 243 5.42 -0.89 -1.73
CA ILE A 243 6.66 -1.22 -1.05
C ILE A 243 6.65 -2.72 -0.77
N ASN A 244 7.58 -3.45 -1.36
CA ASN A 244 7.76 -4.89 -1.18
C ASN A 244 9.00 -5.19 -0.35
N LEU A 245 8.82 -5.97 0.70
CA LEU A 245 9.88 -6.47 1.58
C LEU A 245 10.04 -7.97 1.34
N SER A 246 11.15 -8.38 0.72
CA SER A 246 11.48 -9.79 0.51
C SER A 246 12.74 -10.18 1.28
N ARG A 247 12.84 -11.44 1.71
CA ARG A 247 14.03 -11.94 2.41
C ARG A 247 14.87 -12.76 1.44
N HIS A 248 16.07 -12.28 1.14
CA HIS A 248 17.01 -13.04 0.32
C HIS A 248 17.84 -13.97 1.21
N ARG A 249 18.02 -15.24 0.81
CA ARG A 249 18.69 -16.27 1.62
C ARG A 249 20.07 -15.84 2.14
N ASN A 250 20.81 -15.01 1.39
CA ASN A 250 22.21 -14.67 1.68
C ASN A 250 22.52 -13.16 1.82
N ARG A 251 21.56 -12.23 1.63
CA ARG A 251 21.84 -10.77 1.53
C ARG A 251 20.97 -9.87 2.43
N GLY A 252 20.21 -10.45 3.35
CA GLY A 252 19.32 -9.68 4.22
C GLY A 252 17.98 -9.34 3.56
N GLN A 253 17.31 -8.31 4.08
CA GLN A 253 16.01 -7.84 3.60
C GLN A 253 16.20 -6.96 2.37
N LYS A 254 15.51 -7.28 1.26
CA LYS A 254 15.50 -6.48 0.04
C LYS A 254 14.20 -5.66 0.01
N ILE A 255 14.34 -4.36 -0.20
CA ILE A 255 13.23 -3.44 -0.40
C ILE A 255 13.11 -3.16 -1.89
N GLU A 256 11.93 -3.39 -2.46
CA GLU A 256 11.61 -3.08 -3.85
C GLU A 256 10.41 -2.15 -3.88
N VAL A 257 10.50 -1.08 -4.67
CA VAL A 257 9.39 -0.15 -4.89
C VAL A 257 8.90 -0.35 -6.31
N PHE A 258 7.58 -0.50 -6.48
CA PHE A 258 6.93 -0.69 -7.77
C PHE A 258 5.68 0.20 -7.85
N SER A 259 5.44 0.82 -9.00
CA SER A 259 4.21 1.55 -9.32
C SER A 259 3.63 1.07 -10.66
N LEU A 260 2.32 1.26 -10.83
CA LEU A 260 1.67 1.02 -12.12
C LEU A 260 1.78 2.27 -13.01
N PRO A 261 1.85 2.11 -14.35
CA PRO A 261 1.76 3.24 -15.27
C PRO A 261 0.50 4.06 -15.01
N TYR A 262 0.60 5.39 -15.13
CA TYR A 262 -0.53 6.29 -14.89
C TYR A 262 -1.78 5.92 -15.70
N ASP A 263 -1.62 5.60 -16.98
CA ASP A 263 -2.73 5.23 -17.87
C ASP A 263 -3.48 4.01 -17.35
N VAL A 264 -2.75 3.02 -16.82
CA VAL A 264 -3.34 1.81 -16.21
C VAL A 264 -4.10 2.20 -14.94
N VAL A 265 -3.49 2.95 -14.03
CA VAL A 265 -4.13 3.40 -12.79
C VAL A 265 -5.40 4.19 -13.11
N ASN A 266 -5.33 5.10 -14.07
CA ASN A 266 -6.44 5.91 -14.52
C ASN A 266 -7.61 5.06 -15.06
N ILE A 267 -7.32 4.05 -15.88
CA ILE A 267 -8.32 3.08 -16.35
C ILE A 267 -8.96 2.35 -15.17
N LEU A 268 -8.15 1.83 -14.24
CA LEU A 268 -8.63 1.05 -13.10
C LEU A 268 -9.44 1.87 -12.08
N PHE A 269 -9.22 3.18 -12.00
CA PHE A 269 -10.03 4.09 -11.18
C PHE A 269 -11.35 4.52 -11.87
N ASP A 270 -11.55 4.20 -13.15
CA ASP A 270 -12.85 4.45 -13.78
C ASP A 270 -13.90 3.52 -13.19
N ARG A 271 -14.95 4.07 -12.56
CA ARG A 271 -15.97 3.25 -11.92
C ARG A 271 -16.63 2.26 -12.87
N ARG A 272 -16.89 2.66 -14.13
CA ARG A 272 -17.57 1.78 -15.11
C ARG A 272 -16.65 0.62 -15.49
N ILE A 273 -15.37 0.90 -15.70
CA ILE A 273 -14.37 -0.11 -16.02
C ILE A 273 -14.10 -1.01 -14.82
N ALA A 274 -13.92 -0.45 -13.63
CA ALA A 274 -13.68 -1.17 -12.38
C ALA A 274 -14.84 -2.12 -12.04
N SER A 275 -16.09 -1.65 -12.14
CA SER A 275 -17.28 -2.48 -11.94
C SER A 275 -17.30 -3.64 -12.92
N LEU A 276 -17.06 -3.36 -14.20
CA LEU A 276 -17.06 -4.38 -15.24
C LEU A 276 -15.94 -5.42 -15.03
N LEU A 277 -14.74 -4.98 -14.64
CA LEU A 277 -13.62 -5.87 -14.29
C LEU A 277 -13.90 -6.72 -13.06
N SER A 278 -14.53 -6.14 -12.03
CA SER A 278 -14.96 -6.85 -10.83
C SER A 278 -15.98 -7.94 -11.19
N GLU A 279 -16.96 -7.61 -12.03
CA GLU A 279 -17.95 -8.58 -12.52
C GLU A 279 -17.36 -9.67 -13.42
N ILE A 280 -16.32 -9.37 -14.19
CA ILE A 280 -15.62 -10.34 -15.05
C ILE A 280 -14.85 -11.34 -14.17
N GLY A 281 -14.11 -10.86 -13.18
CA GLY A 281 -13.42 -11.69 -12.18
C GLY A 281 -12.26 -12.55 -12.72
N GLU A 282 -11.80 -12.32 -13.95
CA GLU A 282 -10.74 -13.12 -14.60
C GLU A 282 -9.38 -12.41 -14.61
N LEU A 283 -8.37 -13.04 -14.02
CA LEU A 283 -7.01 -12.48 -13.93
C LEU A 283 -6.33 -12.32 -15.28
N GLU A 284 -6.64 -13.19 -16.25
CA GLU A 284 -6.07 -13.12 -17.60
C GLU A 284 -6.51 -11.81 -18.29
N ILE A 285 -7.77 -11.42 -18.10
CA ILE A 285 -8.32 -10.18 -18.66
C ILE A 285 -7.73 -8.95 -17.95
N LEU A 286 -7.56 -9.03 -16.62
CA LEU A 286 -6.85 -7.99 -15.87
C LEU A 286 -5.41 -7.82 -16.37
N ASN A 287 -4.69 -8.91 -16.63
CA ASN A 287 -3.32 -8.86 -17.12
C ASN A 287 -3.19 -8.17 -18.49
N ILE A 288 -4.17 -8.35 -19.40
CA ILE A 288 -4.20 -7.63 -20.68
C ILE A 288 -4.18 -6.11 -20.46
N ILE A 289 -4.93 -5.61 -19.47
CA ILE A 289 -4.96 -4.19 -19.10
C ILE A 289 -3.63 -3.76 -18.46
N LEU A 290 -3.09 -4.56 -17.53
CA LEU A 290 -1.82 -4.24 -16.86
C LEU A 290 -0.64 -4.20 -17.83
N GLU A 291 -0.70 -5.00 -18.89
CA GLU A 291 0.28 -5.02 -19.99
C GLU A 291 -0.01 -3.98 -21.07
N GLN A 292 -1.09 -3.20 -20.95
CA GLN A 292 -1.56 -2.20 -21.92
C GLN A 292 -1.84 -2.75 -23.33
N LYS A 293 -2.18 -4.03 -23.42
CA LYS A 293 -2.48 -4.73 -24.69
C LYS A 293 -3.98 -4.67 -25.03
N PHE A 294 -4.58 -3.48 -24.97
CA PHE A 294 -6.03 -3.31 -25.02
C PHE A 294 -6.69 -3.89 -26.27
N SER A 295 -6.02 -3.89 -27.43
CA SER A 295 -6.53 -4.50 -28.67
C SER A 295 -6.87 -5.99 -28.50
N GLN A 296 -6.14 -6.70 -27.64
CA GLN A 296 -6.39 -8.11 -27.36
C GLN A 296 -7.74 -8.36 -26.69
N LEU A 297 -8.33 -7.37 -26.01
CA LEU A 297 -9.69 -7.50 -25.46
C LEU A 297 -10.73 -7.70 -26.56
N SER A 298 -10.58 -6.97 -27.66
CA SER A 298 -11.48 -7.08 -28.81
C SER A 298 -11.31 -8.40 -29.57
N GLU A 299 -10.06 -8.84 -29.76
CA GLU A 299 -9.74 -10.14 -30.35
C GLU A 299 -10.30 -11.27 -29.50
N PHE A 300 -10.12 -11.19 -28.19
CA PHE A 300 -10.62 -12.16 -27.24
C PHE A 300 -12.15 -12.25 -27.27
N GLY A 301 -12.85 -11.10 -27.25
CA GLY A 301 -14.30 -11.06 -27.40
C GLY A 301 -14.78 -11.69 -28.71
N TYR A 302 -14.08 -11.42 -29.82
CA TYR A 302 -14.40 -11.99 -31.12
C TYR A 302 -14.22 -13.51 -31.15
N ASP A 303 -13.10 -14.00 -30.62
CA ASP A 303 -12.80 -15.43 -30.52
C ASP A 303 -13.87 -16.16 -29.69
N LEU A 304 -14.32 -15.57 -28.58
CA LEU A 304 -15.38 -16.13 -27.74
C LEU A 304 -16.74 -16.19 -28.45
N LEU A 305 -17.17 -15.11 -29.10
CA LEU A 305 -18.42 -15.12 -29.88
C LEU A 305 -18.36 -16.17 -30.98
N ARG A 306 -17.25 -16.23 -31.71
CA ARG A 306 -17.07 -17.19 -32.80
C ARG A 306 -17.12 -18.62 -32.28
N PHE A 307 -16.45 -18.91 -31.15
CA PHE A 307 -16.52 -20.22 -30.51
C PHE A 307 -17.96 -20.61 -30.13
N SER A 308 -18.74 -19.64 -29.64
CA SER A 308 -20.12 -19.83 -29.17
C SER A 308 -21.12 -20.10 -30.31
N LEU A 309 -20.90 -19.48 -31.48
CA LEU A 309 -21.82 -19.51 -32.62
C LEU A 309 -21.56 -20.65 -33.63
N VAL A 310 -20.31 -21.11 -33.74
CA VAL A 310 -19.92 -22.11 -34.75
C VAL A 310 -20.61 -23.46 -34.46
N LYS A 311 -21.27 -24.05 -35.47
CA LYS A 311 -21.89 -25.39 -35.39
C LYS A 311 -20.84 -26.48 -35.73
N SER A 312 -21.20 -27.75 -35.55
CA SER A 312 -20.26 -28.87 -35.70
C SER A 312 -20.06 -29.24 -37.18
N GLY A 313 -18.94 -28.82 -37.79
CA GLY A 313 -18.43 -29.26 -39.10
C GLY A 313 -16.90 -29.41 -39.12
N GLU A 314 -16.31 -30.07 -40.13
CA GLU A 314 -14.87 -30.47 -40.12
C GLU A 314 -13.85 -29.31 -40.15
N ARG A 315 -14.05 -28.26 -40.95
CA ARG A 315 -13.17 -27.06 -40.91
C ARG A 315 -13.41 -26.23 -39.65
N GLU A 316 -14.65 -26.24 -39.18
CA GLU A 316 -15.14 -25.49 -38.03
C GLU A 316 -14.67 -26.09 -36.69
N SER A 317 -14.48 -27.40 -36.63
CA SER A 317 -13.88 -28.11 -35.50
C SER A 317 -12.40 -27.76 -35.33
N SER A 318 -11.64 -27.63 -36.43
CA SER A 318 -10.23 -27.23 -36.38
C SER A 318 -10.03 -25.83 -35.78
N LEU A 319 -10.93 -24.90 -36.10
CA LEU A 319 -10.90 -23.54 -35.59
C LEU A 319 -11.32 -23.50 -34.10
N LYS A 320 -12.40 -24.20 -33.74
CA LYS A 320 -12.80 -24.35 -32.33
C LYS A 320 -11.66 -24.92 -31.49
N ASN A 321 -10.93 -25.91 -32.01
CA ASN A 321 -9.78 -26.49 -31.32
C ASN A 321 -8.65 -25.47 -31.12
N ARG A 322 -8.37 -24.61 -32.10
CA ARG A 322 -7.37 -23.53 -31.94
C ARG A 322 -7.75 -22.51 -30.87
N ILE A 323 -9.01 -22.06 -30.88
CA ILE A 323 -9.51 -21.10 -29.87
C ILE A 323 -9.52 -21.75 -28.49
N MET A 324 -9.95 -23.01 -28.41
CA MET A 324 -9.91 -23.80 -27.17
C MET A 324 -8.48 -23.92 -26.64
N GLN A 325 -7.50 -24.26 -27.48
CA GLN A 325 -6.09 -24.33 -27.07
C GLN A 325 -5.58 -22.99 -26.50
N LYS A 326 -6.04 -21.86 -27.06
CA LYS A 326 -5.62 -20.52 -26.63
C LYS A 326 -6.24 -20.11 -25.29
N TYR A 327 -7.51 -20.44 -25.05
CA TYR A 327 -8.28 -19.95 -23.89
C TYR A 327 -8.93 -21.06 -23.06
N ASN A 328 -8.32 -22.24 -23.04
CA ASN A 328 -8.91 -23.46 -22.49
C ASN A 328 -9.49 -23.25 -21.08
N ARG A 329 -8.74 -22.56 -20.23
CA ARG A 329 -9.09 -22.29 -18.83
C ARG A 329 -10.38 -21.49 -18.64
N ILE A 330 -10.72 -20.63 -19.59
CA ILE A 330 -11.89 -19.75 -19.55
C ILE A 330 -13.09 -20.43 -20.21
N ILE A 331 -12.84 -21.17 -21.29
CA ILE A 331 -13.88 -21.84 -22.08
C ILE A 331 -14.42 -23.08 -21.36
N GLU A 332 -13.55 -23.93 -20.78
CA GLU A 332 -13.98 -25.17 -20.10
C GLU A 332 -14.92 -24.92 -18.90
N LYS A 333 -14.87 -23.72 -18.31
CA LYS A 333 -15.65 -23.37 -17.12
C LYS A 333 -17.02 -22.78 -17.43
N ARG A 334 -17.37 -22.59 -18.70
CA ARG A 334 -18.52 -21.78 -19.10
C ARG A 334 -19.33 -22.43 -20.21
N SER A 335 -20.64 -22.30 -20.11
CA SER A 335 -21.57 -22.63 -21.19
C SER A 335 -21.46 -21.63 -22.35
N SER A 336 -21.94 -22.03 -23.54
CA SER A 336 -21.95 -21.15 -24.73
C SER A 336 -22.66 -19.81 -24.47
N GLY A 337 -23.76 -19.81 -23.71
CA GLY A 337 -24.47 -18.57 -23.34
C GLY A 337 -23.64 -17.65 -22.42
N GLU A 338 -22.86 -18.22 -21.50
CA GLU A 338 -21.96 -17.44 -20.63
C GLU A 338 -20.75 -16.90 -21.38
N LEU A 339 -20.25 -17.62 -22.40
CA LEU A 339 -19.18 -17.13 -23.28
C LEU A 339 -19.64 -15.96 -24.14
N THR A 340 -20.88 -15.99 -24.65
CA THR A 340 -21.48 -14.84 -25.37
C THR A 340 -21.59 -13.63 -24.45
N LYS A 341 -22.11 -13.79 -23.23
CA LYS A 341 -22.17 -12.71 -22.23
C LYS A 341 -20.79 -12.17 -21.86
N LEU A 342 -19.80 -13.07 -21.70
CA LEU A 342 -18.43 -12.65 -21.42
C LEU A 342 -17.87 -11.84 -22.58
N ALA A 343 -18.10 -12.26 -23.83
CA ALA A 343 -17.67 -11.53 -25.00
C ALA A 343 -18.31 -10.13 -25.10
N GLU A 344 -19.61 -10.01 -24.82
CA GLU A 344 -20.29 -8.71 -24.72
C GLU A 344 -19.60 -7.80 -23.70
N LYS A 345 -19.29 -8.33 -22.50
CA LYS A 345 -18.53 -7.61 -21.48
C LYS A 345 -17.13 -7.22 -21.98
N MET A 346 -16.46 -8.04 -22.78
CA MET A 346 -15.15 -7.69 -23.34
C MET A 346 -15.23 -6.52 -24.31
N PHE A 347 -16.22 -6.52 -25.21
CA PHE A 347 -16.42 -5.40 -26.14
C PHE A 347 -16.80 -4.12 -25.41
N GLN A 348 -17.67 -4.22 -24.41
CA GLN A 348 -18.03 -3.08 -23.57
C GLN A 348 -16.79 -2.52 -22.83
N LEU A 349 -15.98 -3.40 -22.26
CA LEU A 349 -14.74 -3.03 -21.57
C LEU A 349 -13.77 -2.31 -22.52
N TYR A 350 -13.55 -2.89 -23.70
CA TYR A 350 -12.71 -2.28 -24.74
C TYR A 350 -13.23 -0.91 -25.17
N GLY A 351 -14.54 -0.78 -25.41
CA GLY A 351 -15.17 0.48 -25.79
C GLY A 351 -15.00 1.58 -24.72
N LEU A 352 -15.19 1.24 -23.44
CA LEU A 352 -15.00 2.16 -22.32
C LEU A 352 -13.54 2.62 -22.18
N ILE A 353 -12.58 1.70 -22.36
CA ILE A 353 -11.15 2.01 -22.31
C ILE A 353 -10.78 2.98 -23.44
N GLU A 354 -11.22 2.71 -24.67
CA GLU A 354 -10.93 3.57 -25.82
C GLU A 354 -11.61 4.95 -25.71
N GLU A 355 -12.85 5.00 -25.22
CA GLU A 355 -13.54 6.26 -24.90
C GLU A 355 -12.70 7.11 -23.94
N LYS A 356 -12.21 6.49 -22.86
CA LYS A 356 -11.41 7.17 -21.83
C LYS A 356 -10.08 7.68 -22.38
N ARG A 357 -9.34 6.84 -23.12
CA ARG A 357 -8.07 7.22 -23.75
C ARG A 357 -8.23 8.37 -24.74
N ARG A 358 -9.31 8.38 -25.53
CA ARG A 358 -9.60 9.47 -26.47
C ARG A 358 -9.88 10.78 -25.74
N ARG A 359 -10.71 10.77 -24.69
CA ARG A 359 -11.03 11.98 -23.92
C ARG A 359 -9.79 12.70 -23.37
N GLU A 360 -8.80 11.94 -22.93
CA GLU A 360 -7.55 12.51 -22.41
C GLU A 360 -6.67 13.10 -23.53
N ASN A 361 -6.60 12.43 -24.68
CA ASN A 361 -5.86 12.95 -25.83
C ASN A 361 -6.47 14.22 -26.42
N TYR A 362 -7.80 14.35 -26.44
CA TYR A 362 -8.50 15.54 -26.97
C TYR A 362 -8.67 16.67 -25.95
N GLY A 363 -8.59 16.37 -24.64
CA GLY A 363 -8.68 17.38 -23.57
C GLY A 363 -7.49 18.34 -23.52
N PHE A 364 -6.31 17.93 -24.01
CA PHE A 364 -5.12 18.80 -24.09
C PHE A 364 -5.19 19.84 -25.23
N PHE A 365 -6.08 19.68 -26.21
CA PHE A 365 -6.22 20.59 -27.36
C PHE A 365 -7.39 21.57 -27.24
N SER A 366 -8.12 21.55 -26.13
CA SER A 366 -9.29 22.41 -25.89
C SER A 366 -9.12 23.27 -24.63
N SER A 367 -8.00 24.01 -24.55
CA SER A 367 -8.05 25.27 -23.80
C SER A 367 -8.79 26.28 -24.68
N PRO A 368 -9.92 26.86 -24.24
CA PRO A 368 -10.46 28.03 -24.91
C PRO A 368 -9.40 29.12 -24.76
N LYS A 369 -8.94 29.68 -25.88
CA LYS A 369 -8.32 31.00 -25.86
C LYS A 369 -9.38 31.96 -25.32
N ASN A 370 -9.27 32.35 -24.06
CA ASN A 370 -9.87 33.56 -23.52
C ASN A 370 -8.75 34.37 -22.89
#